data_AF-A0A2E6AB75-F1
#
_entry.id   AF-A0A2E6AB75-F1
#
_cell.length_a   1.000
_cell.length_b   1.000
_cell.length_c   1.000
_cell.angle_alpha   90.00
_cell.angle_beta   90.00
_cell.angle_gamma   90.00
#
_symmetry.space_group_name_H-M   'P 1'
#
loop_
_entity.id
_entity.type
_entity.pdbx_description
1 polymer ?
#
loop_
_entity_poly.entity_id
_entity_poly.type
_entity_poly.pdbx_seq_one_letter_code
_entity_poly.pdbx_strand_id
1 'polypeptide(L)'
;MSEYYLGIMCGTSLDSIDVSIVKMENSKLKVMGFEEYKINDNLKKKINKQKKLNKANKKLDYEVSAIISSYIKKILKKYTIKLNQVMGVGFPGITLNHNPKNKTSTYIGAPKEISNLTSVPVVSDFRQTNIKAGGQGAPLTGFFHQYINKQSKKNTSFVNLGGFANITIKSMGKVFSYDTGPANYLIDSWCREKFNISYDKGGKLAQKGEIHLGFLKSMLQDKFFKKKPPKSTGFESFNYNWILKHLKKFNNIKKLDVLATLTYLTISTISCELNKDRGRSKMVYLYGGGAKNLTITDGIKSLTRHKQLESLGYGITKKNFESVAFAWFTIQRINNKKFQKSKITGVIKSHYLGNIY
;
A
#
# COMPACT_ATOMS: atom_id res chain seq x y z
N MET A 1 -23.37 0.72 -23.74
CA MET A 1 -22.23 -0.23 -23.78
C MET A 1 -21.62 -0.31 -22.38
N SER A 2 -21.13 -1.47 -21.95
CA SER A 2 -20.46 -1.59 -20.63
C SER A 2 -19.11 -0.89 -20.66
N GLU A 3 -18.89 0.06 -19.75
CA GLU A 3 -17.63 0.79 -19.59
C GLU A 3 -16.73 0.11 -18.54
N TYR A 4 -15.52 -0.26 -18.96
CA TYR A 4 -14.51 -0.87 -18.09
C TYR A 4 -13.39 0.10 -17.77
N TYR A 5 -12.83 -0.06 -16.57
CA TYR A 5 -11.67 0.70 -16.11
C TYR A 5 -10.64 -0.28 -15.58
N LEU A 6 -9.37 -0.03 -15.89
CA LEU A 6 -8.28 -0.84 -15.37
C LEU A 6 -7.55 -0.08 -14.27
N GLY A 7 -6.99 -0.82 -13.33
CA GLY A 7 -6.07 -0.29 -12.34
C GLY A 7 -4.89 -1.21 -12.17
N ILE A 8 -3.72 -0.61 -12.03
CA ILE A 8 -2.43 -1.29 -11.97
C ILE A 8 -1.79 -0.98 -10.63
N MET A 9 -1.18 -1.97 -10.02
CA MET A 9 -0.34 -1.79 -8.84
C MET A 9 0.95 -2.61 -8.95
N CYS A 10 2.05 -2.02 -8.51
CA CYS A 10 3.32 -2.72 -8.33
C CYS A 10 3.86 -2.36 -6.94
N GLY A 11 3.84 -3.36 -6.06
CA GLY A 11 4.30 -3.22 -4.68
C GLY A 11 5.80 -2.94 -4.58
N THR A 12 6.25 -2.45 -3.43
CA THR A 12 7.68 -2.18 -3.19
C THR A 12 8.54 -3.45 -3.20
N SER A 13 7.95 -4.62 -2.95
CA SER A 13 8.61 -5.92 -3.01
C SER A 13 8.98 -6.36 -4.42
N LEU A 14 8.35 -5.77 -5.45
CA LEU A 14 8.54 -6.10 -6.86
C LEU A 14 8.36 -7.60 -7.13
N ASP A 15 7.32 -8.21 -6.54
CA ASP A 15 7.00 -9.62 -6.77
C ASP A 15 6.13 -9.77 -8.03
N SER A 16 5.16 -8.88 -8.20
CA SER A 16 4.23 -8.87 -9.32
C SER A 16 3.82 -7.46 -9.73
N ILE A 17 3.26 -7.38 -10.94
CA ILE A 17 2.40 -6.30 -11.39
C ILE A 17 0.97 -6.83 -11.37
N ASP A 18 0.15 -6.18 -10.55
CA ASP A 18 -1.24 -6.53 -10.32
C ASP A 18 -2.12 -5.68 -11.23
N VAL A 19 -2.99 -6.33 -12.01
CA VAL A 19 -3.91 -5.64 -12.94
C VAL A 19 -5.34 -6.07 -12.64
N SER A 20 -6.19 -5.10 -12.33
CA SER A 20 -7.63 -5.31 -12.11
C SER A 20 -8.45 -4.64 -13.18
N ILE A 21 -9.53 -5.31 -13.59
CA ILE A 21 -10.60 -4.75 -14.42
C ILE A 21 -11.81 -4.54 -13.52
N VAL A 22 -12.37 -3.34 -13.55
CA VAL A 22 -13.59 -3.00 -12.81
C VAL A 22 -14.61 -2.36 -13.74
N LYS A 23 -15.86 -2.38 -13.30
CA LYS A 23 -16.94 -1.59 -13.90
C LYS A 23 -17.83 -1.00 -12.81
N MET A 24 -18.56 0.05 -13.15
CA MET A 24 -19.60 0.61 -12.29
C MET A 24 -20.97 0.02 -12.69
N GLU A 25 -21.65 -0.67 -11.78
CA GLU A 25 -23.04 -1.12 -11.92
C GLU A 25 -23.88 -0.44 -10.84
N ASN A 26 -24.94 0.28 -11.21
CA ASN A 26 -25.84 0.94 -10.26
C ASN A 26 -25.10 1.77 -9.18
N SER A 27 -24.11 2.57 -9.61
CA SER A 27 -23.21 3.36 -8.75
C SER A 27 -22.30 2.55 -7.80
N LYS A 28 -22.22 1.23 -7.96
CA LYS A 28 -21.34 0.33 -7.21
C LYS A 28 -20.22 -0.18 -8.08
N LEU A 29 -19.01 -0.16 -7.53
CA LEU A 29 -17.85 -0.77 -8.19
C LEU A 29 -17.96 -2.29 -8.10
N LYS A 30 -17.69 -2.97 -9.21
CA LYS A 30 -17.60 -4.43 -9.30
C LYS A 30 -16.31 -4.83 -10.00
N VAL A 31 -15.59 -5.78 -9.42
CA VAL A 31 -14.41 -6.38 -10.04
C VAL A 31 -14.85 -7.40 -11.07
N MET A 32 -14.32 -7.27 -12.28
CA MET A 32 -14.63 -8.11 -13.44
C MET A 32 -13.49 -9.07 -13.78
N GLY A 33 -12.26 -8.70 -13.43
CA GLY A 33 -11.09 -9.52 -13.65
C GLY A 33 -9.90 -9.07 -12.84
N PHE A 34 -8.97 -9.99 -12.57
CA PHE A 34 -7.73 -9.72 -11.86
C PHE A 34 -6.64 -10.68 -12.30
N GLU A 35 -5.46 -10.17 -12.63
CA GLU A 35 -4.28 -10.97 -12.88
C GLU A 35 -3.06 -10.43 -12.13
N GLU A 36 -2.21 -11.36 -11.69
CA GLU A 36 -0.93 -11.10 -11.07
C GLU A 36 0.18 -11.53 -12.05
N TYR A 37 0.93 -10.58 -12.57
CA TYR A 37 2.03 -10.85 -13.51
C TYR A 37 3.37 -10.80 -12.78
N LYS A 38 4.01 -11.96 -12.61
CA LYS A 38 5.31 -12.04 -11.91
C LYS A 38 6.37 -11.19 -12.59
N ILE A 39 7.10 -10.42 -11.79
CA ILE A 39 8.25 -9.65 -12.25
C ILE A 39 9.46 -10.58 -12.30
N ASN A 40 10.10 -10.70 -13.47
CA ASN A 40 11.31 -11.50 -13.59
C ASN A 40 12.52 -10.83 -12.88
N ASP A 41 13.51 -11.64 -12.54
CA ASP A 41 14.67 -11.17 -11.76
C ASP A 41 15.49 -10.09 -12.47
N ASN A 42 15.55 -10.12 -13.81
CA ASN A 42 16.26 -9.10 -14.58
C ASN A 42 15.61 -7.72 -14.41
N LEU A 43 14.29 -7.63 -14.59
CA LEU A 43 13.56 -6.38 -14.39
C LEU A 43 13.63 -5.93 -12.93
N LYS A 44 13.50 -6.86 -11.98
CA LYS A 44 13.65 -6.58 -10.54
C LYS A 44 15.02 -5.99 -10.22
N LYS A 45 16.11 -6.54 -10.78
CA LYS A 45 17.47 -6.01 -10.63
C LYS A 45 17.60 -4.60 -11.21
N LYS A 46 17.08 -4.35 -12.43
CA LYS A 46 17.09 -3.02 -13.06
C LYS A 46 16.35 -1.98 -12.21
N ILE A 47 15.13 -2.29 -11.76
CA ILE A 47 14.33 -1.40 -10.91
C ILE A 47 15.05 -1.12 -9.58
N ASN A 48 15.60 -2.15 -8.92
CA ASN A 48 16.30 -1.96 -7.66
C ASN A 48 17.59 -1.15 -7.82
N LYS A 49 18.35 -1.35 -8.91
CA LYS A 49 19.50 -0.51 -9.26
C LYS A 49 19.06 0.95 -9.42
N GLN A 50 17.95 1.19 -10.12
CA GLN A 50 17.44 2.54 -10.32
C GLN A 50 16.99 3.21 -9.02
N LYS A 51 16.27 2.48 -8.15
CA LYS A 51 15.86 2.95 -6.82
C LYS A 51 17.06 3.39 -5.98
N LYS A 52 18.15 2.63 -6.00
CA LYS A 52 19.40 2.99 -5.30
C LYS A 52 20.02 4.28 -5.85
N LEU A 53 19.99 4.46 -7.17
CA LEU A 53 20.53 5.66 -7.82
C LEU A 53 19.65 6.89 -7.60
N ASN A 54 18.34 6.71 -7.36
CA ASN A 54 17.35 7.78 -7.21
C ASN A 54 17.40 8.82 -8.35
N LYS A 55 17.53 8.35 -9.59
CA LYS A 55 17.56 9.19 -10.80
C LYS A 55 16.46 8.79 -11.77
N ALA A 56 16.13 9.65 -12.73
CA ALA A 56 15.27 9.26 -13.85
C ALA A 56 16.03 8.31 -14.80
N ASN A 57 15.32 7.41 -15.48
CA ASN A 57 15.90 6.53 -16.49
C ASN A 57 14.86 6.24 -17.57
N LYS A 58 14.88 7.06 -18.62
CA LYS A 58 13.92 6.98 -19.72
C LYS A 58 13.88 5.58 -20.35
N LYS A 59 15.02 4.91 -20.53
CA LYS A 59 15.06 3.56 -21.11
C LYS A 59 14.29 2.56 -20.26
N LEU A 60 14.46 2.61 -18.94
CA LEU A 60 13.71 1.76 -18.03
C LEU A 60 12.24 2.16 -17.95
N ASP A 61 11.92 3.46 -18.05
CA ASP A 61 10.54 3.95 -18.10
C ASP A 61 9.80 3.38 -19.32
N TYR A 62 10.42 3.40 -20.51
CA TYR A 62 9.88 2.79 -21.73
C TYR A 62 9.76 1.27 -21.62
N GLU A 63 10.78 0.58 -21.09
CA GLU A 63 10.74 -0.88 -20.88
C GLU A 63 9.56 -1.27 -19.98
N VAL A 64 9.37 -0.58 -18.85
CA VAL A 64 8.23 -0.82 -17.95
C VAL A 64 6.91 -0.50 -18.64
N SER A 65 6.80 0.62 -19.37
CA SER A 65 5.58 0.97 -20.10
C SER A 65 5.19 -0.06 -21.16
N ALA A 66 6.14 -0.61 -21.90
CA ALA A 66 5.90 -1.66 -22.88
C ALA A 66 5.37 -2.95 -22.21
N ILE A 67 5.99 -3.34 -21.08
CA ILE A 67 5.55 -4.50 -20.29
C ILE A 67 4.12 -4.29 -19.78
N ILE A 68 3.84 -3.14 -19.18
CA ILE A 68 2.50 -2.78 -18.69
C ILE A 68 1.47 -2.83 -19.83
N SER A 69 1.80 -2.26 -20.98
CA SER A 69 0.91 -2.26 -22.16
C SER A 69 0.63 -3.68 -22.65
N SER A 70 1.62 -4.57 -22.62
CA SER A 70 1.43 -5.99 -22.95
C SER A 70 0.48 -6.69 -21.96
N TYR A 71 0.57 -6.36 -20.66
CA TYR A 71 -0.28 -6.95 -19.62
C TYR A 71 -1.72 -6.46 -19.71
N ILE A 72 -1.93 -5.18 -20.05
CA ILE A 72 -3.26 -4.64 -20.38
C ILE A 72 -3.90 -5.43 -21.53
N LYS A 73 -3.19 -5.61 -22.64
CA LYS A 73 -3.70 -6.38 -23.80
C LYS A 73 -3.99 -7.84 -23.42
N LYS A 74 -3.10 -8.45 -22.62
CA LYS A 74 -3.23 -9.84 -22.17
C LYS A 74 -4.45 -10.05 -21.27
N ILE A 75 -4.66 -9.18 -20.28
CA ILE A 75 -5.83 -9.31 -19.39
C ILE A 75 -7.13 -9.07 -20.16
N LEU A 76 -7.18 -8.06 -21.04
CA LEU A 76 -8.37 -7.78 -21.85
C LEU A 76 -8.75 -8.96 -22.74
N LYS A 77 -7.76 -9.59 -23.39
CA LYS A 77 -7.98 -10.82 -24.16
C LYS A 77 -8.52 -11.96 -23.29
N LYS A 78 -7.96 -12.15 -22.09
CA LYS A 78 -8.38 -13.22 -21.16
C LYS A 78 -9.84 -13.09 -20.73
N TYR A 79 -10.31 -11.87 -20.48
CA TYR A 79 -11.69 -11.60 -20.04
C TYR A 79 -12.63 -11.23 -21.19
N THR A 80 -12.20 -11.39 -22.45
CA THR A 80 -13.00 -11.13 -23.66
C THR A 80 -13.54 -9.70 -23.73
N ILE A 81 -12.73 -8.72 -23.31
CA ILE A 81 -13.06 -7.29 -23.34
C ILE A 81 -12.31 -6.63 -24.49
N LYS A 82 -13.03 -5.87 -25.33
CA LYS A 82 -12.43 -5.11 -26.42
C LYS A 82 -11.82 -3.81 -25.88
N LEU A 83 -10.71 -3.36 -26.47
CA LEU A 83 -10.02 -2.12 -26.07
C LEU A 83 -10.95 -0.90 -26.09
N ASN A 84 -11.86 -0.80 -27.08
CA ASN A 84 -12.82 0.29 -27.20
C ASN A 84 -13.91 0.30 -26.10
N GLN A 85 -13.97 -0.70 -25.23
CA GLN A 85 -14.83 -0.72 -24.04
C GLN A 85 -14.09 -0.22 -22.79
N VAL A 86 -12.80 0.07 -22.89
CA VAL A 86 -11.97 0.54 -21.77
C VAL A 86 -11.91 2.06 -21.79
N MET A 87 -12.44 2.68 -20.74
CA MET A 87 -12.51 4.14 -20.62
C MET A 87 -11.23 4.74 -20.05
N GLY A 88 -10.45 3.95 -19.28
CA GLY A 88 -9.12 4.37 -18.88
C GLY A 88 -8.38 3.38 -17.98
N VAL A 89 -7.08 3.62 -17.83
CA VAL A 89 -6.15 2.82 -17.03
C VAL A 89 -5.55 3.66 -15.91
N GLY A 90 -5.67 3.23 -14.67
CA GLY A 90 -4.95 3.79 -13.53
C GLY A 90 -3.57 3.19 -13.39
N PHE A 91 -2.51 3.99 -13.59
CA PHE A 91 -1.14 3.56 -13.44
C PHE A 91 -0.40 4.47 -12.46
N PRO A 92 -0.08 4.02 -11.23
CA PRO A 92 0.64 4.84 -10.26
C PRO A 92 2.15 4.93 -10.49
N GLY A 93 2.67 4.14 -11.43
CA GLY A 93 4.11 3.93 -11.59
C GLY A 93 4.71 3.04 -10.51
N ILE A 94 5.96 2.62 -10.73
CA ILE A 94 6.75 1.91 -9.72
C ILE A 94 7.51 2.96 -8.91
N THR A 95 7.14 3.15 -7.64
CA THR A 95 7.69 4.24 -6.82
C THR A 95 9.23 4.19 -6.77
N LEU A 96 9.86 5.30 -7.17
CA LEU A 96 11.31 5.48 -7.14
C LEU A 96 11.73 6.19 -5.85
N ASN A 97 11.09 7.34 -5.58
CA ASN A 97 11.32 8.13 -4.38
C ASN A 97 10.04 8.87 -3.98
N HIS A 98 9.87 9.05 -2.67
CA HIS A 98 8.71 9.71 -2.09
C HIS A 98 9.18 10.68 -1.01
N ASN A 99 9.17 11.97 -1.32
CA ASN A 99 9.62 13.03 -0.40
C ASN A 99 8.61 14.19 -0.39
N PRO A 100 7.51 14.06 0.38
CA PRO A 100 6.51 15.11 0.47
C PRO A 100 7.03 16.41 1.08
N LYS A 101 8.07 16.37 1.91
CA LYS A 101 8.72 17.59 2.45
C LYS A 101 9.32 18.44 1.33
N ASN A 102 9.95 17.79 0.36
CA ASN A 102 10.49 18.44 -0.83
C ASN A 102 9.46 18.54 -1.97
N LYS A 103 8.18 18.28 -1.67
CA LYS A 103 7.04 18.34 -2.61
C LYS A 103 7.18 17.43 -3.85
N THR A 104 7.91 16.32 -3.74
CA THR A 104 8.19 15.41 -4.86
C THR A 104 7.79 13.97 -4.58
N SER A 105 7.24 13.31 -5.62
CA SER A 105 7.09 11.86 -5.66
C SER A 105 7.35 11.38 -7.08
N THR A 106 8.42 10.61 -7.26
CA THR A 106 8.86 10.10 -8.56
C THR A 106 8.64 8.59 -8.66
N TYR A 107 8.46 8.11 -9.89
CA TYR A 107 8.22 6.71 -10.18
C TYR A 107 8.84 6.34 -11.53
N ILE A 108 8.98 5.04 -11.75
CA ILE A 108 9.42 4.44 -13.01
C ILE A 108 8.18 4.10 -13.84
N GLY A 109 8.24 4.41 -15.14
CA GLY A 109 7.20 4.20 -16.14
C GLY A 109 6.73 5.50 -16.79
N ALA A 110 6.41 5.44 -18.07
CA ALA A 110 5.92 6.57 -18.86
C ALA A 110 4.42 6.41 -19.20
N PRO A 111 3.50 7.12 -18.50
CA PRO A 111 2.05 6.96 -18.73
C PRO A 111 1.61 7.37 -20.14
N LYS A 112 2.27 8.37 -20.75
CA LYS A 112 2.02 8.75 -22.15
C LYS A 112 2.34 7.62 -23.12
N GLU A 113 3.42 6.89 -22.87
CA GLU A 113 3.77 5.73 -23.69
C GLU A 113 2.74 4.61 -23.58
N ILE A 114 2.26 4.34 -22.35
CA ILE A 114 1.19 3.34 -22.15
C ILE A 114 -0.08 3.75 -22.90
N SER A 115 -0.45 5.03 -22.84
CA SER A 115 -1.59 5.59 -23.57
C SER A 115 -1.44 5.38 -25.08
N ASN A 116 -0.27 5.73 -25.64
CA ASN A 116 0.02 5.54 -27.06
C ASN A 116 0.01 4.06 -27.51
N LEU A 117 0.60 3.15 -26.72
CA LEU A 117 0.69 1.72 -27.05
C LEU A 117 -0.64 0.97 -26.93
N THR A 118 -1.60 1.50 -26.16
CA THR A 118 -2.90 0.87 -25.90
C THR A 118 -4.07 1.60 -26.54
N SER A 119 -3.88 2.85 -26.98
CA SER A 119 -4.93 3.77 -27.43
C SER A 119 -6.04 3.98 -26.38
N VAL A 120 -5.67 3.91 -25.09
CA VAL A 120 -6.59 4.09 -23.96
C VAL A 120 -6.06 5.19 -23.05
N PRO A 121 -6.90 6.14 -22.57
CA PRO A 121 -6.47 7.17 -21.64
C PRO A 121 -5.82 6.59 -20.38
N VAL A 122 -4.65 7.12 -20.00
CA VAL A 122 -3.96 6.69 -18.79
C VAL A 122 -4.05 7.77 -17.73
N VAL A 123 -4.51 7.42 -16.53
CA VAL A 123 -4.46 8.28 -15.34
C VAL A 123 -3.26 7.89 -14.49
N SER A 124 -2.36 8.83 -14.25
CA SER A 124 -1.14 8.65 -13.44
C SER A 124 -0.91 9.84 -12.51
N ASP A 125 0.26 9.98 -11.89
CA ASP A 125 0.66 11.11 -11.03
C ASP A 125 -0.21 11.30 -9.76
N PHE A 126 -0.88 10.23 -9.30
CA PHE A 126 -1.80 10.31 -8.15
C PHE A 126 -1.11 10.90 -6.90
N ARG A 127 0.12 10.49 -6.60
CA ARG A 127 0.86 10.99 -5.43
C ARG A 127 1.28 12.45 -5.61
N GLN A 128 1.81 12.79 -6.79
CA GLN A 128 2.33 14.13 -7.08
C GLN A 128 1.22 15.19 -7.08
N THR A 129 0.05 14.88 -7.64
CA THR A 129 -1.12 15.76 -7.60
C THR A 129 -1.65 15.96 -6.18
N ASN A 130 -1.67 14.91 -5.35
CA ASN A 130 -2.02 15.02 -3.92
C ASN A 130 -1.03 15.88 -3.13
N ILE A 131 0.28 15.73 -3.38
CA ILE A 131 1.32 16.56 -2.76
C ILE A 131 1.18 18.02 -3.18
N LYS A 132 0.92 18.31 -4.46
CA LYS A 132 0.62 19.67 -4.95
C LYS A 132 -0.62 20.30 -4.29
N ALA A 133 -1.54 19.48 -3.78
CA ALA A 133 -2.70 19.92 -3.00
C ALA A 133 -2.41 20.08 -1.48
N GLY A 134 -1.15 19.96 -1.06
CA GLY A 134 -0.69 20.10 0.32
C GLY A 134 -0.77 18.82 1.16
N GLY A 135 -1.05 17.68 0.54
CA GLY A 135 -1.06 16.38 1.21
C GLY A 135 0.31 15.71 1.28
N GLN A 136 0.38 14.57 1.96
CA GLN A 136 1.57 13.73 2.03
C GLN A 136 1.75 12.85 0.78
N GLY A 137 0.74 12.65 -0.08
CA GLY A 137 0.81 11.73 -1.23
C GLY A 137 0.73 10.24 -0.87
N ALA A 138 0.54 9.91 0.41
CA ALA A 138 0.32 8.56 0.92
C ALA A 138 -0.38 8.62 2.31
N PRO A 139 -1.14 7.59 2.71
CA PRO A 139 -1.69 6.50 1.88
C PRO A 139 -2.92 7.00 1.10
N LEU A 140 -2.93 6.87 -0.23
CA LEU A 140 -4.06 7.29 -1.06
C LEU A 140 -5.28 6.37 -0.91
N THR A 141 -5.06 5.10 -0.59
CA THR A 141 -6.10 4.07 -0.39
C THR A 141 -7.14 4.47 0.66
N GLY A 142 -6.83 5.38 1.59
CA GLY A 142 -7.80 5.89 2.55
C GLY A 142 -9.04 6.56 1.90
N PHE A 143 -8.89 7.17 0.72
CA PHE A 143 -10.03 7.67 -0.05
C PHE A 143 -10.93 6.54 -0.56
N PHE A 144 -10.33 5.43 -0.98
CA PHE A 144 -11.05 4.25 -1.42
C PHE A 144 -11.69 3.50 -0.24
N HIS A 145 -11.01 3.40 0.91
CA HIS A 145 -11.59 2.90 2.16
C HIS A 145 -12.87 3.67 2.55
N GLN A 146 -12.84 5.00 2.41
CA GLN A 146 -14.02 5.83 2.67
C GLN A 146 -15.17 5.50 1.71
N TYR A 147 -14.87 5.27 0.42
CA TYR A 147 -15.87 4.81 -0.55
C TYR A 147 -16.47 3.45 -0.14
N ILE A 148 -15.64 2.47 0.22
CA ILE A 148 -16.10 1.14 0.65
C ILE A 148 -16.98 1.20 1.90
N ASN A 149 -16.61 1.99 2.91
CA ASN A 149 -17.45 2.18 4.11
C ASN A 149 -18.80 2.82 3.77
N LYS A 150 -18.84 3.80 2.85
CA LYS A 150 -20.10 4.39 2.37
C LYS A 150 -20.98 3.35 1.66
N GLN A 151 -20.41 2.51 0.80
CA GLN A 151 -21.17 1.49 0.05
C GLN A 151 -21.68 0.35 0.93
N SER A 152 -20.86 -0.10 1.88
CA SER A 152 -21.22 -1.21 2.78
C SER A 152 -22.10 -0.79 3.96
N LYS A 153 -22.24 0.51 4.22
CA LYS A 153 -22.82 1.07 5.45
C LYS A 153 -22.17 0.51 6.73
N LYS A 154 -20.93 0.01 6.63
CA LYS A 154 -20.14 -0.49 7.76
C LYS A 154 -19.16 0.57 8.24
N ASN A 155 -18.85 0.56 9.53
CA ASN A 155 -17.75 1.32 10.10
C ASN A 155 -16.56 0.37 10.27
N THR A 156 -15.86 0.07 9.18
CA THR A 156 -14.70 -0.83 9.16
C THR A 156 -13.42 -0.01 9.24
N SER A 157 -12.49 -0.44 10.09
CA SER A 157 -11.10 -0.01 10.11
C SER A 157 -10.32 -0.82 9.08
N PHE A 158 -9.42 -0.19 8.32
CA PHE A 158 -8.61 -0.90 7.32
C PHE A 158 -7.14 -0.86 7.72
N VAL A 159 -6.44 -1.99 7.63
CA VAL A 159 -5.00 -2.05 7.87
C VAL A 159 -4.33 -2.77 6.71
N ASN A 160 -3.47 -2.06 6.00
CA ASN A 160 -2.56 -2.65 5.03
C ASN A 160 -1.27 -3.06 5.75
N LEU A 161 -0.89 -4.33 5.63
CA LEU A 161 0.34 -4.90 6.16
C LEU A 161 1.34 -5.11 5.01
N GLY A 162 1.86 -4.02 4.46
CA GLY A 162 2.92 -4.04 3.44
C GLY A 162 4.31 -4.17 4.06
N GLY A 163 5.33 -3.59 3.43
CA GLY A 163 6.61 -3.35 4.11
C GLY A 163 6.43 -2.39 5.31
N PHE A 164 5.55 -1.41 5.14
CA PHE A 164 5.07 -0.49 6.17
C PHE A 164 3.58 -0.70 6.37
N ALA A 165 3.13 -0.57 7.62
CA ALA A 165 1.71 -0.64 7.93
C ALA A 165 1.07 0.73 7.77
N ASN A 166 -0.04 0.78 7.03
CA ASN A 166 -0.93 1.93 7.01
C ASN A 166 -2.31 1.55 7.50
N ILE A 167 -2.93 2.48 8.21
CA ILE A 167 -4.25 2.31 8.80
C ILE A 167 -5.20 3.36 8.24
N THR A 168 -6.46 3.00 8.05
CA THR A 168 -7.57 3.94 7.93
C THR A 168 -8.58 3.69 9.03
N ILE A 169 -8.78 4.69 9.88
CA ILE A 169 -9.76 4.68 10.98
C ILE A 169 -10.69 5.87 10.89
N LYS A 170 -11.90 5.70 11.41
CA LYS A 170 -12.76 6.82 11.77
C LYS A 170 -12.41 7.22 13.21
N SER A 171 -12.33 8.51 13.51
CA SER A 171 -12.21 9.01 14.87
C SER A 171 -12.82 10.40 14.95
N MET A 172 -13.63 10.68 15.99
CA MET A 172 -14.31 11.98 16.17
C MET A 172 -15.06 12.44 14.91
N GLY A 173 -15.78 11.52 14.25
CA GLY A 173 -16.54 11.80 13.03
C GLY A 173 -15.70 11.98 11.75
N LYS A 174 -14.36 11.97 11.83
CA LYS A 174 -13.45 12.18 10.69
C LYS A 174 -12.73 10.91 10.31
N VAL A 175 -12.40 10.76 9.03
CA VAL A 175 -11.57 9.65 8.53
C VAL A 175 -10.11 10.09 8.50
N PHE A 176 -9.26 9.27 9.10
CA PHE A 176 -7.81 9.44 9.10
C PHE A 176 -7.18 8.26 8.37
N SER A 177 -6.15 8.53 7.60
CA SER A 177 -5.32 7.51 6.96
C SER A 177 -3.85 7.90 7.14
N TYR A 178 -3.03 7.00 7.65
CA TYR A 178 -1.62 7.31 7.97
C TYR A 178 -0.84 6.02 8.21
N ASP A 179 0.49 6.14 8.21
CA ASP A 179 1.36 5.02 8.53
C ASP A 179 1.46 4.82 10.04
N THR A 180 1.31 3.58 10.51
CA THR A 180 1.50 3.22 11.93
C THR A 180 2.97 2.93 12.23
N GLY A 181 3.77 2.60 11.21
CA GLY A 181 5.20 2.32 11.32
C GLY A 181 5.64 1.18 10.42
N PRO A 182 6.80 0.55 10.71
CA PRO A 182 7.25 -0.63 9.99
C PRO A 182 6.29 -1.81 10.21
N ALA A 183 6.16 -2.64 9.18
CA ALA A 183 5.49 -3.94 9.24
C ALA A 183 6.48 -5.02 8.79
N ASN A 184 6.26 -5.64 7.62
CA ASN A 184 7.15 -6.70 7.14
C ASN A 184 8.57 -6.21 6.83
N TYR A 185 8.80 -4.91 6.56
CA TYR A 185 10.10 -4.45 6.08
C TYR A 185 11.25 -4.73 7.06
N LEU A 186 11.05 -4.49 8.36
CA LEU A 186 12.08 -4.77 9.38
C LEU A 186 12.21 -6.27 9.66
N ILE A 187 11.07 -6.98 9.68
CA ILE A 187 11.00 -8.44 9.88
C ILE A 187 11.79 -9.13 8.75
N ASP A 188 11.46 -8.81 7.50
CA ASP A 188 12.09 -9.37 6.30
C ASP A 188 13.57 -8.98 6.21
N SER A 189 13.93 -7.76 6.62
CA SER A 189 15.34 -7.34 6.67
C SER A 189 16.13 -8.18 7.66
N TRP A 190 15.58 -8.43 8.85
CA TRP A 190 16.23 -9.30 9.83
C TRP A 190 16.31 -10.77 9.36
N CYS A 191 15.25 -11.28 8.73
CA CYS A 191 15.22 -12.60 8.12
C CYS A 191 16.34 -12.79 7.08
N ARG A 192 16.53 -11.82 6.18
CA ARG A 192 17.60 -11.88 5.17
C ARG A 192 18.97 -11.90 5.82
N GLU A 193 19.20 -10.98 6.75
CA GLU A 193 20.53 -10.75 7.35
C GLU A 193 20.94 -11.86 8.35
N LYS A 194 19.99 -12.50 9.04
CA LYS A 194 20.30 -13.45 10.14
C LYS A 194 19.87 -14.89 9.91
N PHE A 195 19.02 -15.13 8.92
CA PHE A 195 18.48 -16.45 8.62
C PHE A 195 18.61 -16.83 7.14
N ASN A 196 19.12 -15.93 6.28
CA ASN A 196 19.26 -16.15 4.84
C ASN A 196 17.94 -16.58 4.14
N ILE A 197 16.81 -16.05 4.62
CA ILE A 197 15.49 -16.25 4.00
C ILE A 197 14.83 -14.90 3.71
N SER A 198 13.96 -14.85 2.70
CA SER A 198 13.38 -13.59 2.23
C SER A 198 12.41 -12.94 3.24
N TYR A 199 11.65 -13.74 3.99
CA TYR A 199 10.64 -13.29 4.97
C TYR A 199 10.28 -14.42 5.95
N ASP A 200 9.65 -14.10 7.08
CA ASP A 200 9.14 -15.08 8.06
C ASP A 200 7.76 -15.61 7.64
N LYS A 201 7.73 -16.80 7.04
CA LYS A 201 6.51 -17.41 6.51
C LYS A 201 5.53 -17.77 7.64
N GLY A 202 4.46 -16.98 7.74
CA GLY A 202 3.41 -17.17 8.75
C GLY A 202 3.79 -16.65 10.14
N GLY A 203 4.96 -16.02 10.30
CA GLY A 203 5.48 -15.64 11.61
C GLY A 203 6.02 -16.82 12.43
N LYS A 204 6.30 -17.96 11.79
CA LYS A 204 6.68 -19.21 12.48
C LYS A 204 8.03 -19.11 13.17
N LEU A 205 8.97 -18.32 12.65
CA LEU A 205 10.26 -18.11 13.31
C LEU A 205 10.12 -17.13 14.48
N ALA A 206 9.33 -16.06 14.31
CA ALA A 206 9.03 -15.12 15.38
C ALA A 206 8.39 -15.83 16.60
N GLN A 207 7.53 -16.83 16.38
CA GLN A 207 6.93 -17.63 17.47
C GLN A 207 7.93 -18.46 18.29
N LYS A 208 9.13 -18.73 17.75
CA LYS A 208 10.18 -19.49 18.46
C LYS A 208 11.07 -18.62 19.33
N GLY A 209 10.92 -17.29 19.26
CA GLY A 209 11.67 -16.34 20.06
C GLY A 209 10.84 -15.76 21.20
N GLU A 210 11.52 -15.14 22.14
CA GLU A 210 10.88 -14.42 23.25
C GLU A 210 10.89 -12.91 22.98
N ILE A 211 9.82 -12.23 23.42
CA ILE A 211 9.73 -10.78 23.25
C ILE A 211 10.65 -10.11 24.27
N HIS A 212 11.68 -9.42 23.79
CA HIS A 212 12.61 -8.66 24.64
C HIS A 212 12.04 -7.26 24.93
N LEU A 213 11.36 -7.11 26.09
CA LEU A 213 10.62 -5.89 26.46
C LEU A 213 11.49 -4.62 26.49
N GLY A 214 12.74 -4.70 26.95
CA GLY A 214 13.66 -3.55 26.94
C GLY A 214 13.92 -3.05 25.52
N PHE A 215 14.08 -3.97 24.57
CA PHE A 215 14.36 -3.66 23.17
C PHE A 215 13.12 -3.07 22.49
N LEU A 216 11.94 -3.66 22.75
CA LEU A 216 10.66 -3.10 22.32
C LEU A 216 10.47 -1.66 22.83
N LYS A 217 10.70 -1.42 24.12
CA LYS A 217 10.55 -0.09 24.74
C LYS A 217 11.51 0.92 24.12
N SER A 218 12.76 0.52 23.86
CA SER A 218 13.75 1.35 23.15
C SER A 218 13.27 1.75 21.76
N MET A 219 12.70 0.81 20.99
CA MET A 219 12.16 1.06 19.65
C MET A 219 10.94 2.01 19.67
N LEU A 220 10.01 1.80 20.60
CA LEU A 220 8.81 2.63 20.74
C LEU A 220 9.09 4.08 21.18
N GLN A 221 10.30 4.39 21.66
CA GLN A 221 10.72 5.75 21.96
C GLN A 221 11.00 6.61 20.72
N ASP A 222 11.09 6.01 19.52
CA ASP A 222 11.28 6.77 18.29
C ASP A 222 10.21 7.88 18.13
N LYS A 223 10.66 9.07 17.72
CA LYS A 223 9.80 10.26 17.58
C LYS A 223 8.64 10.00 16.62
N PHE A 224 8.78 9.11 15.64
CA PHE A 224 7.71 8.78 14.70
C PHE A 224 6.44 8.24 15.39
N PHE A 225 6.59 7.35 16.37
CA PHE A 225 5.44 6.75 17.06
C PHE A 225 4.65 7.77 17.88
N LYS A 226 5.30 8.85 18.33
CA LYS A 226 4.69 9.96 19.08
C LYS A 226 4.00 11.01 18.17
N LYS A 227 4.26 11.01 16.87
CA LYS A 227 3.63 11.98 15.94
C LYS A 227 2.12 11.74 15.81
N LYS A 228 1.35 12.83 15.79
CA LYS A 228 -0.08 12.82 15.45
C LYS A 228 -0.28 12.74 13.93
N PRO A 229 -1.38 12.15 13.44
CA PRO A 229 -1.73 12.19 12.02
C PRO A 229 -1.98 13.63 11.51
N PRO A 230 -1.75 13.92 10.22
CA PRO A 230 -1.27 13.01 9.18
C PRO A 230 0.24 12.72 9.32
N LYS A 231 0.64 11.45 9.14
CA LYS A 231 2.04 11.03 9.14
C LYS A 231 2.28 9.90 8.15
N SER A 232 3.43 9.91 7.51
CA SER A 232 3.91 8.82 6.64
C SER A 232 5.39 8.53 6.92
N THR A 233 5.85 7.35 6.51
CA THR A 233 7.24 6.91 6.66
C THR A 233 7.59 5.83 5.63
N GLY A 234 8.89 5.62 5.43
CA GLY A 234 9.41 4.51 4.63
C GLY A 234 10.77 4.02 5.13
N PHE A 235 11.48 3.32 4.23
CA PHE A 235 12.75 2.66 4.49
C PHE A 235 13.89 3.65 4.80
N GLU A 236 13.71 4.93 4.45
CA GLU A 236 14.61 6.00 4.84
C GLU A 236 14.64 6.23 6.36
N SER A 237 13.55 5.90 7.08
CA SER A 237 13.46 6.05 8.53
C SER A 237 13.64 4.73 9.27
N PHE A 238 13.03 3.64 8.78
CA PHE A 238 13.09 2.32 9.40
C PHE A 238 13.80 1.34 8.48
N ASN A 239 15.02 0.94 8.84
CA ASN A 239 15.85 0.00 8.09
C ASN A 239 16.74 -0.83 9.02
N TYR A 240 17.58 -1.69 8.45
CA TYR A 240 18.45 -2.57 9.23
C TYR A 240 19.38 -1.80 10.18
N ASN A 241 19.92 -0.65 9.77
CA ASN A 241 20.76 0.19 10.65
C ASN A 241 19.95 0.76 11.83
N TRP A 242 18.67 1.06 11.63
CA TRP A 242 17.77 1.44 12.72
C TRP A 242 17.62 0.30 13.76
N ILE A 243 17.51 -0.95 13.32
CA ILE A 243 17.49 -2.13 14.21
C ILE A 243 18.79 -2.17 15.03
N LEU A 244 19.95 -2.10 14.36
CA LEU A 244 21.26 -2.16 15.01
C LEU A 244 21.44 -1.03 16.05
N LYS A 245 20.98 0.18 15.75
CA LYS A 245 21.03 1.32 16.68
C LYS A 245 20.32 1.02 18.00
N HIS A 246 19.15 0.37 17.95
CA HIS A 246 18.41 0.01 19.15
C HIS A 246 18.98 -1.22 19.86
N LEU A 247 19.56 -2.18 19.11
CA LEU A 247 20.20 -3.37 19.67
C LEU A 247 21.48 -3.06 20.44
N LYS A 248 22.26 -2.03 20.05
CA LYS A 248 23.50 -1.61 20.73
C LYS A 248 23.35 -1.32 22.24
N LYS A 249 22.12 -1.11 22.72
CA LYS A 249 21.83 -0.84 24.14
C LYS A 249 21.68 -2.11 24.99
N PHE A 250 21.73 -3.28 24.38
CA PHE A 250 21.46 -4.56 25.03
C PHE A 250 22.53 -5.57 24.63
N ASN A 251 22.95 -6.39 25.58
CA ASN A 251 23.93 -7.43 25.32
C ASN A 251 23.21 -8.76 25.03
N ASN A 252 23.75 -9.55 24.09
CA ASN A 252 23.41 -10.96 23.87
C ASN A 252 21.93 -11.29 23.61
N ILE A 253 21.16 -10.41 22.97
CA ILE A 253 19.80 -10.77 22.52
C ILE A 253 19.90 -11.83 21.41
N LYS A 254 19.23 -12.98 21.57
CA LYS A 254 19.23 -14.05 20.57
C LYS A 254 18.57 -13.56 19.28
N LYS A 255 19.03 -14.06 18.14
CA LYS A 255 18.48 -13.67 16.82
C LYS A 255 16.98 -13.94 16.67
N LEU A 256 16.45 -14.98 17.32
CA LEU A 256 15.03 -15.29 17.34
C LEU A 256 14.24 -14.27 18.17
N ASP A 257 14.78 -13.85 19.32
CA ASP A 257 14.13 -12.86 20.21
C ASP A 257 14.06 -11.48 19.54
N VAL A 258 15.09 -11.10 18.77
CA VAL A 258 15.02 -9.89 17.94
C VAL A 258 13.87 -9.98 16.93
N LEU A 259 13.72 -11.12 16.23
CA LEU A 259 12.66 -11.33 15.26
C LEU A 259 11.26 -11.29 15.90
N ALA A 260 11.10 -11.96 17.05
CA ALA A 260 9.89 -11.95 17.86
C ALA A 260 9.53 -10.52 18.28
N THR A 261 10.52 -9.75 18.74
CA THR A 261 10.33 -8.37 19.20
C THR A 261 9.98 -7.41 18.06
N LEU A 262 10.60 -7.55 16.88
CA LEU A 262 10.25 -6.76 15.68
C LEU A 262 8.82 -7.07 15.19
N THR A 263 8.42 -8.34 15.27
CA THR A 263 7.06 -8.77 14.95
C THR A 263 6.06 -8.17 15.94
N TYR A 264 6.39 -8.21 17.24
CA TYR A 264 5.56 -7.63 18.29
C TYR A 264 5.49 -6.10 18.25
N LEU A 265 6.52 -5.40 17.77
CA LEU A 265 6.47 -3.97 17.48
C LEU A 265 5.37 -3.64 16.47
N THR A 266 5.25 -4.43 15.39
CA THR A 266 4.19 -4.27 14.38
C THR A 266 2.81 -4.46 15.02
N ILE A 267 2.65 -5.54 15.80
CA ILE A 267 1.39 -5.86 16.52
C ILE A 267 1.01 -4.71 17.46
N SER A 268 1.95 -4.23 18.27
CA SER A 268 1.73 -3.20 19.28
C SER A 268 1.34 -1.85 18.67
N THR A 269 2.06 -1.43 17.63
CA THR A 269 1.83 -0.13 17.00
C THR A 269 0.48 -0.06 16.29
N ILE A 270 0.08 -1.13 15.59
CA ILE A 270 -1.24 -1.20 14.95
C ILE A 270 -2.35 -1.29 15.99
N SER A 271 -2.20 -2.14 17.01
CA SER A 271 -3.24 -2.33 18.04
C SER A 271 -3.49 -1.05 18.84
N CYS A 272 -2.42 -0.31 19.15
CA CYS A 272 -2.53 1.00 19.79
C CYS A 272 -3.36 1.98 18.95
N GLU A 273 -3.11 2.05 17.63
CA GLU A 273 -3.85 2.94 16.73
C GLU A 273 -5.31 2.51 16.54
N LEU A 274 -5.59 1.21 16.43
CA LEU A 274 -6.96 0.67 16.37
C LEU A 274 -7.76 1.00 17.64
N ASN A 275 -7.13 0.88 18.81
CA ASN A 275 -7.79 1.13 20.09
C ASN A 275 -8.14 2.63 20.31
N LYS A 276 -7.56 3.57 19.54
CA LYS A 276 -7.92 5.00 19.60
C LYS A 276 -9.35 5.30 19.17
N ASP A 277 -9.97 4.43 18.38
CA ASP A 277 -11.38 4.61 18.00
C ASP A 277 -12.36 4.27 19.14
N ARG A 278 -11.86 3.76 20.28
CA ARG A 278 -12.66 3.43 21.48
C ARG A 278 -13.87 2.53 21.17
N GLY A 279 -13.71 1.60 20.22
CA GLY A 279 -14.71 0.60 19.87
C GLY A 279 -15.87 1.08 18.98
N ARG A 280 -15.79 2.27 18.37
CA ARG A 280 -16.82 2.71 17.41
C ARG A 280 -16.81 1.87 16.12
N SER A 281 -15.62 1.45 15.68
CA SER A 281 -15.44 0.39 14.70
C SER A 281 -15.37 -0.95 15.44
N LYS A 282 -16.22 -1.89 15.02
CA LYS A 282 -16.19 -3.28 15.51
C LYS A 282 -15.48 -4.22 14.54
N MET A 283 -15.15 -3.74 13.34
CA MET A 283 -14.63 -4.55 12.23
C MET A 283 -13.28 -4.03 11.77
N VAL A 284 -12.34 -4.92 11.49
CA VAL A 284 -11.06 -4.60 10.88
C VAL A 284 -10.83 -5.45 9.62
N TYR A 285 -10.52 -4.80 8.50
CA TYR A 285 -10.10 -5.48 7.27
C TYR A 285 -8.58 -5.44 7.17
N LEU A 286 -7.95 -6.60 7.33
CA LEU A 286 -6.50 -6.78 7.21
C LEU A 286 -6.15 -7.26 5.80
N TYR A 287 -5.27 -6.54 5.11
CA TYR A 287 -4.82 -6.87 3.76
C TYR A 287 -3.33 -6.57 3.57
N GLY A 288 -2.77 -6.83 2.38
CA GLY A 288 -1.33 -6.78 2.12
C GLY A 288 -0.61 -8.07 2.52
N GLY A 289 0.70 -8.15 2.23
CA GLY A 289 1.50 -9.38 2.41
C GLY A 289 1.50 -9.92 3.85
N GLY A 290 1.54 -9.02 4.84
CA GLY A 290 1.57 -9.38 6.25
C GLY A 290 0.24 -9.89 6.79
N ALA A 291 -0.87 -9.76 6.04
CA ALA A 291 -2.13 -10.39 6.41
C ALA A 291 -2.07 -11.93 6.32
N LYS A 292 -1.00 -12.50 5.74
CA LYS A 292 -0.69 -13.94 5.75
C LYS A 292 0.19 -14.35 6.94
N ASN A 293 0.68 -13.40 7.74
CA ASN A 293 1.46 -13.67 8.94
C ASN A 293 0.49 -13.83 10.12
N LEU A 294 0.17 -15.08 10.47
CA LEU A 294 -0.81 -15.39 11.52
C LEU A 294 -0.39 -14.82 12.88
N THR A 295 0.91 -14.80 13.18
CA THR A 295 1.43 -14.19 14.42
C THR A 295 1.05 -12.71 14.52
N ILE A 296 1.15 -11.96 13.42
CA ILE A 296 0.76 -10.55 13.39
C ILE A 296 -0.76 -10.41 13.54
N THR A 297 -1.53 -11.14 12.72
CA THR A 297 -2.99 -10.99 12.70
C THR A 297 -3.63 -11.46 14.00
N ASP A 298 -3.15 -12.54 14.59
CA ASP A 298 -3.67 -13.10 15.85
C ASP A 298 -3.27 -12.20 17.03
N GLY A 299 -2.06 -11.67 17.02
CA GLY A 299 -1.63 -10.68 18.00
C GLY A 299 -2.44 -9.37 17.95
N ILE A 300 -2.79 -8.89 16.75
CA ILE A 300 -3.67 -7.71 16.63
C ILE A 300 -5.07 -8.02 17.15
N LYS A 301 -5.61 -9.21 16.87
CA LYS A 301 -6.91 -9.64 17.38
C LYS A 301 -6.90 -9.83 18.89
N SER A 302 -5.81 -10.30 19.49
CA SER A 302 -5.73 -10.48 20.95
C SER A 302 -5.61 -9.16 21.71
N LEU A 303 -5.00 -8.13 21.12
CA LEU A 303 -4.82 -6.80 21.73
C LEU A 303 -5.93 -5.80 21.40
N THR A 304 -6.95 -6.19 20.63
CA THR A 304 -8.04 -5.29 20.24
C THR A 304 -9.40 -5.99 20.31
N ARG A 305 -10.48 -5.21 20.41
CA ARG A 305 -11.86 -5.74 20.34
C ARG A 305 -12.40 -5.88 18.91
N HIS A 306 -11.57 -5.67 17.90
CA HIS A 306 -12.01 -5.69 16.51
C HIS A 306 -12.17 -7.12 16.00
N LYS A 307 -13.28 -7.41 15.35
CA LYS A 307 -13.47 -8.64 14.60
C LYS A 307 -12.88 -8.49 13.21
N GLN A 308 -12.15 -9.49 12.73
CA GLN A 308 -11.63 -9.48 11.37
C GLN A 308 -12.78 -9.61 10.37
N LEU A 309 -12.84 -8.70 9.41
CA LEU A 309 -13.74 -8.78 8.27
C LEU A 309 -13.03 -9.56 7.16
N GLU A 310 -13.58 -10.71 6.76
CA GLU A 310 -12.92 -11.56 5.76
C GLU A 310 -13.15 -11.10 4.32
N SER A 311 -14.31 -10.49 4.04
CA SER A 311 -14.68 -10.05 2.69
C SER A 311 -15.32 -8.67 2.69
N LEU A 312 -14.94 -7.88 1.70
CA LEU A 312 -15.56 -6.59 1.38
C LEU A 312 -16.73 -6.74 0.40
N GLY A 313 -16.90 -7.91 -0.21
CA GLY A 313 -17.81 -8.12 -1.33
C GLY A 313 -17.28 -7.54 -2.64
N TYR A 314 -18.14 -7.50 -3.66
CA TYR A 314 -17.87 -6.84 -4.96
C TYR A 314 -16.68 -7.40 -5.78
N GLY A 315 -16.21 -8.61 -5.45
CA GLY A 315 -15.02 -9.21 -6.05
C GLY A 315 -13.70 -8.59 -5.57
N ILE A 316 -13.74 -7.73 -4.56
CA ILE A 316 -12.55 -7.16 -3.93
C ILE A 316 -11.95 -8.22 -2.99
N THR A 317 -10.66 -8.46 -3.14
CA THR A 317 -9.89 -9.43 -2.36
C THR A 317 -8.68 -8.75 -1.74
N LYS A 318 -8.02 -9.42 -0.79
CA LYS A 318 -6.77 -8.92 -0.18
C LYS A 318 -5.64 -8.74 -1.21
N LYS A 319 -5.68 -9.44 -2.35
CA LYS A 319 -4.68 -9.35 -3.43
C LYS A 319 -4.93 -8.19 -4.39
N ASN A 320 -6.17 -8.01 -4.83
CA ASN A 320 -6.49 -7.01 -5.85
C ASN A 320 -6.85 -5.62 -5.28
N PHE A 321 -6.86 -5.47 -3.95
CA PHE A 321 -7.38 -4.27 -3.29
C PHE A 321 -6.74 -2.99 -3.82
N GLU A 322 -5.42 -2.95 -3.93
CA GLU A 322 -4.69 -1.74 -4.33
C GLU A 322 -4.86 -1.44 -5.82
N SER A 323 -4.80 -2.45 -6.71
CA SER A 323 -5.06 -2.27 -8.14
C SER A 323 -6.50 -1.83 -8.39
N VAL A 324 -7.48 -2.37 -7.66
CA VAL A 324 -8.88 -1.91 -7.69
C VAL A 324 -9.02 -0.46 -7.22
N ALA A 325 -8.29 -0.06 -6.16
CA ALA A 325 -8.29 1.31 -5.69
C ALA A 325 -7.80 2.29 -6.78
N PHE A 326 -6.76 1.92 -7.53
CA PHE A 326 -6.28 2.74 -8.67
C PHE A 326 -7.28 2.77 -9.82
N ALA A 327 -7.98 1.67 -10.12
CA ALA A 327 -9.07 1.68 -11.09
C ALA A 327 -10.19 2.63 -10.65
N TRP A 328 -10.52 2.65 -9.36
CA TRP A 328 -11.50 3.57 -8.79
C TRP A 328 -11.06 5.04 -8.88
N PHE A 329 -9.79 5.34 -8.58
CA PHE A 329 -9.27 6.71 -8.76
C PHE A 329 -9.35 7.17 -10.21
N THR A 330 -9.09 6.27 -11.17
CA THR A 330 -9.25 6.53 -12.60
C THR A 330 -10.70 6.88 -12.95
N ILE A 331 -11.67 6.13 -12.46
CA ILE A 331 -13.11 6.44 -12.62
C ILE A 331 -13.42 7.85 -12.08
N GLN A 332 -12.92 8.18 -10.88
CA GLN A 332 -13.14 9.51 -10.31
C GLN A 332 -12.53 10.61 -11.19
N ARG A 333 -11.32 10.39 -11.71
CA ARG A 333 -10.61 11.38 -12.51
C ARG A 333 -11.27 11.61 -13.87
N ILE A 334 -11.68 10.55 -14.56
CA ILE A 334 -12.35 10.60 -15.86
C ILE A 334 -13.71 11.29 -15.73
N ASN A 335 -14.46 10.99 -14.67
CA ASN A 335 -15.73 11.65 -14.38
C ASN A 335 -15.59 13.04 -13.74
N ASN A 336 -14.41 13.65 -13.88
CA ASN A 336 -14.08 15.00 -13.40
C ASN A 336 -14.46 15.24 -11.92
N LYS A 337 -14.29 14.24 -11.06
CA LYS A 337 -14.58 14.34 -9.62
C LYS A 337 -13.36 14.85 -8.85
N LYS A 338 -13.59 15.86 -8.00
CA LYS A 338 -12.58 16.38 -7.06
C LYS A 338 -12.66 15.65 -5.72
N PHE A 339 -11.49 15.34 -5.15
CA PHE A 339 -11.38 14.97 -3.75
C PHE A 339 -11.37 16.24 -2.90
N GLN A 340 -12.23 16.28 -1.88
CA GLN A 340 -12.34 17.42 -0.97
C GLN A 340 -11.15 17.47 0.01
N LYS A 341 -10.97 18.63 0.66
CA LYS A 341 -10.08 18.78 1.82
C LYS A 341 -10.37 17.67 2.84
N SER A 342 -9.33 16.97 3.29
CA SER A 342 -9.49 15.82 4.18
C SER A 342 -8.27 15.58 5.06
N LYS A 343 -8.48 14.82 6.14
CA LYS A 343 -7.40 14.36 7.04
C LYS A 343 -6.74 13.06 6.57
N ILE A 344 -7.17 12.49 5.45
CA ILE A 344 -6.66 11.22 4.89
C ILE A 344 -5.19 11.36 4.46
N THR A 345 -4.83 12.45 3.79
CA THR A 345 -3.43 12.75 3.47
C THR A 345 -3.00 14.14 3.93
N GLY A 346 -3.88 14.89 4.58
CA GLY A 346 -3.62 16.25 5.03
C GLY A 346 -3.79 17.32 3.94
N VAL A 347 -4.35 16.98 2.78
CA VAL A 347 -4.65 17.97 1.73
C VAL A 347 -5.46 19.14 2.28
N ILE A 348 -5.05 20.34 1.91
CA ILE A 348 -5.60 21.59 2.44
C ILE A 348 -6.66 22.21 1.52
N LYS A 349 -6.74 21.74 0.26
CA LYS A 349 -7.70 22.20 -0.76
C LYS A 349 -8.26 21.03 -1.56
N SER A 350 -9.40 21.25 -2.20
CA SER A 350 -9.99 20.29 -3.12
C SER A 350 -9.14 20.15 -4.38
N HIS A 351 -8.99 18.94 -4.91
CA HIS A 351 -8.07 18.66 -6.00
C HIS A 351 -8.54 17.48 -6.85
N TYR A 352 -8.10 17.43 -8.09
CA TYR A 352 -8.14 16.20 -8.89
C TYR A 352 -6.98 15.30 -8.47
N LEU A 353 -7.26 14.01 -8.36
CA LEU A 353 -6.23 13.02 -8.11
C LEU A 353 -5.81 12.40 -9.46
N GLY A 354 -4.56 12.65 -9.82
CA GLY A 354 -3.94 12.19 -11.05
C GLY A 354 -4.15 13.07 -12.29
N ASN A 355 -3.27 12.89 -13.27
CA ASN A 355 -3.27 13.53 -14.58
C ASN A 355 -3.68 12.52 -15.67
N ILE A 356 -4.35 12.98 -16.72
CA ILE A 356 -4.77 12.15 -17.87
C ILE A 356 -3.74 12.32 -19.00
N TYR A 357 -3.33 11.22 -19.63
CA TYR A 357 -2.29 11.17 -20.68
C TYR A 357 -2.76 10.56 -22.00
#